data_AF-U2G356-F1
#
_entry.id   AF-U2G356-F1
#
_cell.length_a   1.000
_cell.length_b   1.000
_cell.length_c   1.000
_cell.angle_alpha   90.00
_cell.angle_beta   90.00
_cell.angle_gamma   90.00
#
_symmetry.space_group_name_H-M   'P 1'
#
loop_
_entity.id
_entity.type
_entity.pdbx_description
1 polymer ?
#
loop_
_entity_poly.entity_id
_entity_poly.type
_entity_poly.pdbx_seq_one_letter_code
_entity_poly.pdbx_strand_id
1 'polypeptide(L)' 'APPPVATDCPGGSAEILANGDYGQLVPIGDIDAMAGAIEATLDLPPDSARLMARAEDYSAERSAARYAQLLTGARPPAA' A
#
# COMPACT_ATOMS: atom_id res chain seq x y z
N ALA A 1 -2.67 -9.98 -7.66
CA ALA A 1 -2.82 -9.91 -6.19
C ALA A 1 -4.25 -9.49 -5.87
N PRO A 2 -4.88 -9.99 -4.79
CA PRO A 2 -6.20 -9.50 -4.38
C PRO A 2 -6.11 -8.03 -3.94
N PRO A 3 -7.13 -7.22 -4.22
CA PRO A 3 -7.17 -5.81 -3.87
C PRO A 3 -7.21 -5.61 -2.34
N PRO A 4 -6.45 -4.65 -1.79
CA PRO A 4 -6.38 -4.48 -0.34
C PRO A 4 -7.60 -3.72 0.21
N VAL A 5 -8.16 -4.25 1.29
CA VAL A 5 -9.08 -3.56 2.21
C VAL A 5 -8.43 -3.62 3.58
N ALA A 6 -8.31 -2.49 4.26
CA ALA A 6 -7.64 -2.40 5.55
C ALA A 6 -8.37 -1.44 6.49
N THR A 7 -8.16 -1.59 7.79
CA THR A 7 -8.58 -0.58 8.76
C THR A 7 -7.67 0.64 8.71
N ASP A 8 -8.18 1.82 9.03
CA ASP A 8 -7.41 3.06 9.22
C ASP A 8 -6.71 3.05 10.58
N CYS A 9 -5.63 2.25 10.66
CA CYS A 9 -4.80 2.14 11.85
C CYS A 9 -3.76 3.27 11.86
N PRO A 10 -3.57 3.95 13.02
CA PRO A 10 -2.52 4.95 13.16
C PRO A 10 -1.16 4.39 12.75
N GLY A 11 -0.45 5.11 11.86
CA GLY A 11 0.95 4.87 11.55
C GLY A 11 1.26 3.80 10.51
N GLY A 12 0.30 3.31 9.70
CA GLY A 12 0.64 2.33 8.68
C GLY A 12 -0.25 2.25 7.45
N SER A 13 -1.53 1.89 7.61
CA SER A 13 -2.36 1.53 6.46
C SER A 13 -2.64 2.70 5.52
N ALA A 14 -2.87 3.90 6.07
CA ALA A 14 -3.03 5.12 5.30
C ALA A 14 -1.78 5.49 4.47
N GLU A 15 -0.57 5.26 5.00
CA GLU A 15 0.67 5.51 4.26
C GLU A 15 0.84 4.50 3.10
N ILE A 16 0.63 3.22 3.39
CA ILE A 16 0.77 2.14 2.39
C ILE A 16 -0.22 2.34 1.24
N LEU A 17 -1.48 2.59 1.58
CA LEU A 17 -2.58 2.72 0.62
C LEU A 17 -2.76 4.15 0.07
N ALA A 18 -1.86 5.07 0.41
CA ALA A 18 -1.93 6.49 0.03
C ALA A 18 -3.32 7.10 0.30
N ASN A 19 -3.75 7.04 1.56
CA ASN A 19 -5.03 7.56 2.05
C ASN A 19 -6.27 7.04 1.31
N GLY A 20 -6.20 5.84 0.74
CA GLY A 20 -7.32 5.19 0.07
C GLY A 20 -7.16 5.02 -1.44
N ASP A 21 -6.14 5.65 -2.04
CA ASP A 21 -5.93 5.62 -3.49
C ASP A 21 -5.62 4.21 -4.03
N TYR A 22 -5.04 3.33 -3.22
CA TYR A 22 -4.68 1.96 -3.63
C TYR A 22 -5.51 0.88 -2.94
N GLY A 23 -6.55 1.23 -2.20
CA GLY A 23 -7.41 0.29 -1.49
C GLY A 23 -8.25 0.99 -0.43
N GLN A 24 -9.37 0.40 -0.03
CA GLN A 24 -10.27 1.04 0.92
C GLN A 24 -9.74 1.00 2.36
N LEU A 25 -9.90 2.13 3.06
CA LEU A 25 -9.63 2.27 4.49
C LEU A 25 -10.96 2.37 5.24
N VAL A 26 -11.13 1.54 6.27
CA VAL A 26 -12.34 1.51 7.11
C VAL A 26 -12.01 1.82 8.58
N PRO A 27 -12.94 2.36 9.37
CA PRO A 27 -12.70 2.59 10.79
C PRO A 27 -12.35 1.31 11.55
N ILE A 28 -11.51 1.42 12.57
CA ILE A 28 -11.18 0.28 13.44
C ILE A 28 -12.42 -0.15 14.22
N GLY A 29 -12.71 -1.45 14.20
CA GLY A 29 -13.82 -2.06 14.96
C GLY A 29 -15.18 -1.96 14.29
N ASP A 30 -15.27 -1.35 13.11
CA ASP A 30 -16.51 -1.26 12.34
C ASP A 30 -16.64 -2.46 11.39
N ILE A 31 -17.41 -3.45 11.83
CA ILE A 31 -17.61 -4.72 11.12
C ILE A 31 -18.44 -4.51 9.85
N ASP A 32 -19.47 -3.67 9.92
CA ASP A 32 -20.36 -3.42 8.79
C ASP A 32 -19.64 -2.64 7.68
N ALA A 33 -18.81 -1.65 8.05
CA ALA A 33 -17.95 -0.95 7.10
C ALA A 33 -16.94 -1.87 6.43
N MET A 34 -16.33 -2.79 7.18
CA MET A 34 -15.39 -3.78 6.62
C MET A 34 -16.08 -4.71 5.63
N ALA A 35 -17.26 -5.26 5.98
CA ALA A 35 -18.00 -6.14 5.10
C ALA A 35 -18.41 -5.44 3.79
N GLY A 36 -18.97 -4.22 3.90
CA GLY A 36 -19.36 -3.44 2.72
C GLY A 36 -18.17 -3.05 1.84
N ALA A 37 -17.01 -2.77 2.43
CA ALA A 37 -15.79 -2.46 1.67
C ALA A 37 -15.28 -3.68 0.87
N ILE A 38 -15.33 -4.88 1.47
CA ILE A 38 -14.97 -6.12 0.78
C ILE A 38 -15.92 -6.37 -0.39
N GLU A 39 -17.24 -6.27 -0.19
CA GLU A 39 -18.24 -6.45 -1.24
C GLU A 39 -18.02 -5.44 -2.39
N ALA A 40 -17.92 -4.16 -2.09
CA ALA A 40 -17.69 -3.10 -3.09
C ALA A 40 -16.41 -3.33 -3.91
N THR A 41 -15.35 -3.81 -3.25
CA THR A 41 -14.07 -4.12 -3.89
C THR A 41 -14.16 -5.34 -4.81
N LEU A 42 -14.99 -6.33 -4.48
CA LEU A 42 -15.22 -7.49 -5.34
C LEU A 42 -16.12 -7.16 -6.54
N ASP A 43 -17.12 -6.30 -6.34
CA ASP A 43 -18.02 -5.84 -7.40
C ASP A 43 -17.32 -4.92 -8.41
N LEU A 44 -16.44 -4.05 -7.93
CA LEU A 44 -15.65 -3.14 -8.75
C LEU A 44 -14.15 -3.30 -8.44
N PRO A 45 -13.51 -4.37 -8.95
CA PRO A 45 -12.11 -4.63 -8.67
C PRO A 45 -11.20 -3.53 -9.24
N PRO A 46 -10.26 -3.00 -8.45
CA PRO A 46 -9.32 -1.98 -8.91
C PRO A 46 -8.30 -2.57 -9.91
N ASP A 47 -7.62 -1.68 -10.63
CA ASP A 47 -6.59 -2.07 -11.60
C ASP A 47 -5.41 -2.78 -10.92
N SER A 48 -5.34 -4.09 -11.12
CA SER A 48 -4.29 -4.94 -10.58
C SER A 48 -2.87 -4.53 -11.01
N ALA A 49 -2.68 -4.00 -12.23
CA ALA A 49 -1.37 -3.57 -12.69
C ALA A 49 -0.90 -2.34 -11.91
N ARG A 50 -1.83 -1.40 -11.65
CA ARG A 50 -1.59 -0.24 -10.79
C ARG A 50 -1.23 -0.64 -9.37
N LEU A 51 -1.93 -1.62 -8.80
CA LEU A 51 -1.64 -2.12 -7.45
C LEU A 51 -0.28 -2.81 -7.36
N MET A 52 0.08 -3.62 -8.36
CA MET A 52 1.39 -4.26 -8.42
C MET A 52 2.51 -3.22 -8.55
N ALA A 53 2.34 -2.21 -9.40
CA ALA A 53 3.31 -1.12 -9.54
C ALA A 53 3.53 -0.36 -8.22
N ARG A 54 2.48 -0.18 -7.41
CA ARG A 54 2.61 0.38 -6.05
C ARG A 54 3.33 -0.56 -5.10
N ALA A 55 3.02 -1.85 -5.13
CA ALA A 55 3.68 -2.85 -4.28
C ALA A 55 5.19 -2.92 -4.55
N GLU A 56 5.61 -2.69 -5.79
CA GLU A 56 7.03 -2.63 -6.15
C GLU A 56 7.81 -1.58 -5.36
N ASP A 57 7.20 -0.48 -4.89
CA ASP A 57 7.89 0.50 -4.04
C ASP A 57 8.43 -0.10 -2.73
N TYR A 58 7.80 -1.19 -2.26
CA TYR A 58 8.12 -1.91 -1.04
C TYR A 58 8.90 -3.21 -1.29
N SER A 59 9.45 -3.40 -2.49
CA SER A 59 10.27 -4.58 -2.82
C SER A 59 11.54 -4.65 -1.96
N ALA A 60 12.04 -5.87 -1.77
CA ALA A 60 13.26 -6.12 -1.02
C ALA A 60 14.46 -5.42 -1.69
N GLU A 61 14.50 -5.41 -3.01
CA GLU A 61 15.53 -4.80 -3.84
C GLU A 61 15.60 -3.28 -3.61
N ARG A 62 14.46 -2.59 -3.71
CA ARG A 62 14.41 -1.13 -3.47
C ARG A 62 14.72 -0.78 -2.02
N SER A 63 14.20 -1.57 -1.09
CA SER A 63 14.47 -1.40 0.34
C SER A 63 15.96 -1.56 0.65
N ALA A 64 16.59 -2.64 0.17
CA ALA A 64 18.01 -2.90 0.33
C ALA A 64 18.87 -1.80 -0.30
N ALA A 65 18.51 -1.33 -1.51
CA ALA A 65 19.20 -0.22 -2.16
C ALA A 65 19.16 1.07 -1.33
N ARG A 66 18.01 1.41 -0.74
CA ARG A 66 17.86 2.58 0.15
C ARG A 66 18.68 2.44 1.43
N TYR A 67 18.67 1.27 2.07
CA TYR A 67 19.52 1.01 3.23
C TYR A 67 21.01 1.11 2.89
N ALA A 68 21.44 0.51 1.77
CA ALA A 68 22.83 0.56 1.33
C ALA A 68 23.31 2.00 1.11
N GLN A 69 22.48 2.88 0.53
CA GLN A 69 22.80 4.31 0.36
C GLN A 69 23.04 4.99 1.71
N LEU A 70 22.19 4.75 2.70
CA LEU A 70 22.33 5.34 4.04
C LEU A 70 23.58 4.83 4.76
N LEU A 71 23.87 3.54 4.67
CA LEU A 71 25.00 2.90 5.36
C LEU A 71 26.35 3.25 4.74
N THR A 72 26.39 3.44 3.41
CA THR A 72 27.64 3.73 2.69
C THR A 72 27.88 5.21 2.44
N GLY A 73 26.87 6.06 2.63
CA GLY A 73 26.91 7.47 2.24
C GLY A 73 26.93 7.68 0.72
N ALA A 74 26.70 6.64 -0.07
CA ALA A 74 26.66 6.73 -1.53
C ALA A 74 25.46 7.57 -1.96
N ARG A 75 25.72 8.68 -2.66
CA ARG A 75 24.66 9.47 -3.29
C ARG A 75 24.10 8.68 -4.47
N PRO A 76 22.76 8.66 -4.68
CA PRO A 76 22.21 8.07 -5.89
C PRO A 76 22.81 8.73 -7.13
N PRO A 77 22.97 8.00 -8.25
CA PRO A 77 23.32 8.63 -9.52
C PRO A 77 22.31 9.74 -9.81
N ALA A 78 22.80 10.90 -10.24
CA ALA A 78 21.93 11.98 -10.68
C ALA A 78 21.01 11.45 -11.80
N ALA A 79 19.71 11.66 -11.63
CA ALA A 79 18.70 11.34 -12.63
C ALA A 79 18.90 12.17 -13.90
#